data_AF-X1BT60-F1
#
_entry.id   AF-X1BT60-F1
#
_cell.length_a   1.000
_cell.length_b   1.000
_cell.length_c   1.000
_cell.angle_alpha   90.00
_cell.angle_beta   90.00
_cell.angle_gamma   90.00
#
_symmetry.space_group_name_H-M   'P 1'
#
loop_
_entity.id
_entity.type
_entity.pdbx_description
1 polymer ?
#
loop_
_entity_poly.entity_id
_entity_poly.type
_entity_poly.pdbx_seq_one_letter_code
_entity_poly.pdbx_strand_id
1 'polypeptide(L)'
;DDEKVVVVPDHFAPNKDIKSAQQCKLLREFARKQDIKNYFEVGKMGIEHALLPELGLVLPGNLVVGADSHTCTYGALGAASTGVGSTDVAVAMATGKIWFMVPKTIKFIYSGSLKKWITGKDLILYTIGLIGVDGALYKSMEFSGSVVSKLSMDSRFTISNMAIEAGGKFGIFEVDGITEEFLKSRSDGSYKIFKSDPDAEYEKTYNIDCSNIELQVAAPHLPSNARNAKDLTGISIDQVVIGSCTNGRMEDLRIASEILNGREVDGNIRTIIIPATQNIYLEALKKGYIEIFINSGCAVSTPTCGPCLGGHMGVLAEGERAVSTTNRNFVGRMGHPK
;
A
#
# COMPACT_ATOMS: atom_id res chain seq x y z
N ASP A 1 11.76 24.21 -2.99
CA ASP A 1 12.20 23.23 -4.00
C ASP A 1 10.96 22.58 -4.56
N ASP A 2 10.44 23.17 -5.63
CA ASP A 2 9.21 22.82 -6.34
C ASP A 2 9.27 21.45 -7.02
N GLU A 3 10.48 20.89 -7.19
CA GLU A 3 10.72 19.54 -7.69
C GLU A 3 10.65 18.47 -6.58
N LYS A 4 10.79 18.85 -5.31
CA LYS A 4 10.73 17.91 -4.17
C LYS A 4 9.37 17.84 -3.49
N VAL A 5 8.41 18.65 -3.93
CA VAL A 5 7.03 18.62 -3.44
C VAL A 5 6.18 17.85 -4.46
N VAL A 6 5.54 16.78 -4.03
CA VAL A 6 4.63 15.98 -4.85
C VAL A 6 3.20 16.13 -4.35
N VAL A 7 2.26 16.36 -5.26
CA VAL A 7 0.87 16.63 -4.92
C VAL A 7 -0.06 15.76 -5.76
N VAL A 8 -0.83 14.91 -5.10
CA VAL A 8 -1.71 13.92 -5.75
C VAL A 8 -3.10 13.96 -5.11
N PRO A 9 -4.19 14.29 -5.85
CA PRO A 9 -5.56 14.11 -5.40
C PRO A 9 -6.04 12.69 -5.76
N ASP A 10 -6.00 11.75 -4.81
CA ASP A 10 -6.32 10.34 -5.04
C ASP A 10 -7.49 9.78 -4.18
N HIS A 11 -7.72 10.35 -3.00
CA HIS A 11 -8.72 9.84 -2.04
C HIS A 11 -10.17 10.04 -2.47
N PHE A 12 -10.53 11.24 -2.93
CA PHE A 12 -11.89 11.62 -3.32
C PHE A 12 -11.91 12.17 -4.75
N ALA A 13 -11.30 11.40 -5.65
CA ALA A 13 -11.05 11.79 -7.03
C ALA A 13 -11.32 10.59 -7.97
N PRO A 14 -12.23 10.70 -8.97
CA PRO A 14 -13.13 11.83 -9.25
C PRO A 14 -13.98 12.24 -8.05
N ASN A 15 -14.45 13.48 -8.03
CA ASN A 15 -15.06 14.08 -6.84
C ASN A 15 -16.41 13.44 -6.52
N LYS A 16 -16.57 12.98 -5.27
CA LYS A 16 -17.80 12.33 -4.79
C LYS A 16 -18.93 13.31 -4.47
N ASP A 17 -18.57 14.55 -4.12
CA ASP A 17 -19.48 15.59 -3.64
C ASP A 17 -18.86 16.99 -3.82
N ILE A 18 -19.63 18.04 -3.51
CA ILE A 18 -19.19 19.44 -3.65
C ILE A 18 -17.95 19.74 -2.77
N LYS A 19 -17.84 19.14 -1.58
CA LYS A 19 -16.73 19.39 -0.66
C LYS A 19 -15.41 18.84 -1.22
N SER A 20 -15.42 17.60 -1.70
CA SER A 20 -14.27 16.98 -2.38
C SER A 20 -13.90 17.74 -3.66
N ALA A 21 -14.88 18.25 -4.42
CA ALA A 21 -14.61 19.10 -5.58
C ALA A 21 -13.90 20.42 -5.19
N GLN A 22 -14.34 21.07 -4.10
CA GLN A 22 -13.67 22.26 -3.56
C GLN A 22 -12.24 21.94 -3.08
N GLN A 23 -12.04 20.80 -2.44
CA GLN A 23 -10.72 20.35 -1.98
C GLN A 23 -9.75 20.13 -3.16
N CYS A 24 -10.16 19.38 -4.19
CA CYS A 24 -9.33 19.17 -5.38
C CYS A 24 -9.05 20.48 -6.13
N LYS A 25 -10.04 21.39 -6.21
CA LYS A 25 -9.85 22.73 -6.78
C LYS A 25 -8.78 23.51 -6.00
N LEU A 26 -8.87 23.55 -4.68
CA LEU A 26 -7.91 24.25 -3.82
C LEU A 26 -6.49 23.69 -4.00
N LEU A 27 -6.35 22.36 -4.04
CA LEU A 27 -5.07 21.70 -4.26
C LEU A 27 -4.45 22.07 -5.61
N ARG A 28 -5.26 22.09 -6.68
CA ARG A 28 -4.85 22.50 -8.03
C ARG A 28 -4.42 23.96 -8.09
N GLU A 29 -5.19 24.85 -7.48
CA GLU A 29 -4.87 26.28 -7.44
C GLU A 29 -3.58 26.54 -6.64
N PHE A 30 -3.39 25.82 -5.54
CA PHE A 30 -2.15 25.85 -4.78
C PHE A 30 -0.95 25.38 -5.61
N ALA A 31 -1.05 24.22 -6.27
CA ALA A 31 0.01 23.69 -7.12
C ALA A 31 0.41 24.67 -8.23
N ARG A 32 -0.59 25.28 -8.90
CA ARG A 32 -0.34 26.31 -9.93
C ARG A 32 0.30 27.57 -9.36
N LYS A 33 -0.18 28.06 -8.21
CA LYS A 33 0.36 29.26 -7.58
C LYS A 33 1.81 29.08 -7.12
N GLN A 34 2.18 27.87 -6.73
CA GLN A 34 3.52 27.52 -6.26
C GLN A 34 4.43 26.95 -7.36
N ASP A 35 3.92 26.86 -8.60
CA ASP A 35 4.61 26.23 -9.74
C ASP A 35 5.13 24.81 -9.45
N ILE A 36 4.34 24.02 -8.72
CA ILE A 36 4.71 22.64 -8.35
C ILE A 36 4.72 21.76 -9.60
N LYS A 37 5.90 21.28 -9.98
CA LYS A 37 6.09 20.44 -11.18
C LYS A 37 5.46 19.07 -11.04
N ASN A 38 5.49 18.49 -9.83
CA ASN A 38 4.97 17.16 -9.53
C ASN A 38 3.53 17.21 -9.02
N TYR A 39 2.65 17.89 -9.76
CA TYR A 39 1.21 17.85 -9.53
C TYR A 39 0.52 16.93 -10.54
N PHE A 40 -0.21 15.94 -10.05
CA PHE A 40 -0.86 14.92 -10.88
C PHE A 40 -2.38 15.04 -10.76
N GLU A 41 -3.05 15.59 -11.79
CA GLU A 41 -4.52 15.75 -11.81
C GLU A 41 -5.24 14.43 -12.14
N VAL A 42 -6.55 14.37 -11.86
CA VAL A 42 -7.44 13.27 -12.31
C VAL A 42 -7.19 12.92 -13.79
N GLY A 43 -7.07 11.62 -14.07
CA GLY A 43 -6.70 11.08 -15.39
C GLY A 43 -5.18 10.94 -15.60
N LYS A 44 -4.35 11.57 -14.77
CA LYS A 44 -2.91 11.34 -14.66
C LYS A 44 -2.49 10.82 -13.28
N MET A 45 -3.32 11.06 -12.27
CA MET A 45 -3.11 10.60 -10.91
C MET A 45 -3.33 9.09 -10.76
N GLY A 46 -2.71 8.54 -9.73
CA GLY A 46 -2.97 7.23 -9.16
C GLY A 46 -2.88 7.35 -7.65
N ILE A 47 -3.11 6.25 -6.93
CA ILE A 47 -2.92 6.20 -5.48
C ILE A 47 -1.47 6.56 -5.17
N GLU A 48 -1.24 7.56 -4.33
CA GLU A 48 0.07 8.24 -4.24
C GLU A 48 1.22 7.28 -3.90
N HIS A 49 0.98 6.28 -3.04
CA HIS A 49 2.01 5.30 -2.66
C HIS A 49 2.33 4.27 -3.76
N ALA A 50 1.49 4.15 -4.78
CA ALA A 50 1.80 3.40 -5.99
C ALA A 50 2.41 4.30 -7.07
N LEU A 51 1.88 5.52 -7.22
CA LEU A 51 2.28 6.48 -8.24
C LEU A 51 3.72 6.97 -8.07
N LEU A 52 4.10 7.40 -6.87
CA LEU A 52 5.43 8.00 -6.65
C LEU A 52 6.59 7.03 -6.99
N PRO A 53 6.56 5.76 -6.53
CA PRO A 53 7.52 4.74 -6.95
C PRO A 53 7.47 4.44 -8.44
N GLU A 54 6.27 4.38 -9.04
CA GLU A 54 6.12 4.12 -10.47
C GLU A 54 6.81 5.17 -11.33
N LEU A 55 6.72 6.44 -10.92
CA LEU A 55 7.32 7.58 -11.61
C LEU A 55 8.80 7.83 -11.25
N GLY A 56 9.39 7.05 -10.34
CA GLY A 56 10.77 7.25 -9.90
C GLY A 56 10.99 8.49 -9.03
N LEU A 57 9.92 9.03 -8.43
CA LEU A 57 9.98 10.20 -7.54
C LEU A 57 10.49 9.86 -6.14
N VAL A 58 10.63 8.57 -5.86
CA VAL A 58 11.17 8.02 -4.62
C VAL A 58 12.26 7.05 -5.00
N LEU A 59 13.46 7.27 -4.46
CA LEU A 59 14.65 6.49 -4.76
C LEU A 59 15.33 6.01 -3.47
N PRO A 60 16.19 4.98 -3.56
CA PRO A 60 17.01 4.54 -2.42
C PRO A 60 17.74 5.67 -1.70
N GLY A 61 17.76 5.58 -0.37
CA GLY A 61 18.43 6.56 0.48
C GLY A 61 17.72 7.91 0.59
N ASN A 62 16.56 8.07 -0.02
CA ASN A 62 15.71 9.23 0.21
C ASN A 62 15.15 9.22 1.65
N LEU A 63 14.88 10.43 2.15
CA LEU A 63 14.05 10.67 3.32
C LEU A 63 12.73 11.27 2.83
N VAL A 64 11.62 10.53 2.98
CA VAL A 64 10.31 10.93 2.45
C VAL A 64 9.33 11.17 3.59
N VAL A 65 8.67 12.32 3.58
CA VAL A 65 7.58 12.64 4.50
C VAL A 65 6.31 12.93 3.71
N GLY A 66 5.18 12.42 4.20
CA GLY A 66 3.90 12.59 3.55
C GLY A 66 2.80 12.87 4.54
N ALA A 67 1.70 13.47 4.06
CA ALA A 67 0.52 13.76 4.86
C ALA A 67 -0.35 12.51 5.11
N ASP A 68 0.01 11.36 4.52
CA ASP A 68 -0.64 10.08 4.72
C ASP A 68 0.18 9.14 5.61
N SER A 69 -0.53 8.39 6.46
CA SER A 69 0.07 7.45 7.41
C SER A 69 0.88 6.32 6.75
N HIS A 70 0.53 5.94 5.53
CA HIS A 70 1.13 4.84 4.77
C HIS A 70 2.28 5.29 3.87
N THR A 71 2.80 6.50 4.06
CA THR A 71 4.06 6.96 3.43
C THR A 71 5.22 5.97 3.68
N CYS A 72 5.16 5.17 4.75
CA CYS A 72 6.09 4.08 5.02
C CYS A 72 6.18 3.00 3.92
N THR A 73 5.26 2.98 2.95
CA THR A 73 5.32 2.12 1.76
C THR A 73 6.67 2.20 1.05
N TYR A 74 7.30 3.39 1.05
CA TYR A 74 8.50 3.65 0.27
C TYR A 74 9.77 2.98 0.82
N GLY A 75 9.76 2.46 2.04
CA GLY A 75 10.90 1.70 2.53
C GLY A 75 11.14 0.38 1.82
N ALA A 76 10.20 -0.08 0.98
CA ALA A 76 10.43 -1.15 0.02
C ALA A 76 11.58 -0.84 -0.96
N LEU A 77 11.83 0.45 -1.22
CA LEU A 77 12.92 0.95 -2.07
C LEU A 77 14.19 1.30 -1.27
N GLY A 78 14.27 0.95 0.01
CA GLY A 78 15.39 1.38 0.86
C GLY A 78 15.37 2.88 1.18
N ALA A 79 14.20 3.52 1.17
CA ALA A 79 14.01 4.90 1.59
C ALA A 79 13.45 4.97 3.03
N ALA A 80 14.01 5.85 3.86
CA ALA A 80 13.42 6.16 5.16
C ALA A 80 12.17 7.02 4.91
N SER A 81 10.98 6.52 5.23
CA SER A 81 9.74 7.15 4.78
C SER A 81 8.64 7.07 5.82
N THR A 82 7.98 8.18 6.17
CA THR A 82 6.99 8.17 7.27
C THR A 82 5.91 9.22 7.09
N GLY A 83 4.70 8.89 7.56
CA GLY A 83 3.61 9.84 7.64
C GLY A 83 3.84 10.84 8.76
N VAL A 84 3.48 12.10 8.52
CA VAL A 84 3.51 13.19 9.50
C VAL A 84 2.25 14.05 9.38
N GLY A 85 1.98 14.86 10.41
CA GLY A 85 0.80 15.73 10.41
C GLY A 85 0.90 16.87 9.40
N SER A 86 -0.23 17.51 9.09
CA SER A 86 -0.27 18.64 8.13
C SER A 86 0.66 19.80 8.51
N THR A 87 0.83 20.07 9.80
CA THR A 87 1.79 21.07 10.30
C THR A 87 3.22 20.73 9.92
N ASP A 88 3.63 19.47 10.11
CA ASP A 88 4.99 19.01 9.81
C ASP A 88 5.26 19.00 8.31
N VAL A 89 4.29 18.57 7.49
CA VAL A 89 4.39 18.66 6.03
C VAL A 89 4.55 20.11 5.59
N ALA A 90 3.77 21.04 6.15
CA ALA A 90 3.89 22.46 5.81
C ALA A 90 5.28 23.03 6.18
N VAL A 91 5.83 22.65 7.34
CA VAL A 91 7.19 23.03 7.75
C VAL A 91 8.25 22.42 6.82
N ALA A 92 8.11 21.15 6.46
CA ALA A 92 9.01 20.47 5.53
C ALA A 92 8.98 21.14 4.14
N MET A 93 7.80 21.49 3.64
CA MET A 93 7.66 22.23 2.37
C MET A 93 8.27 23.63 2.44
N ALA A 94 8.09 24.33 3.56
CA ALA A 94 8.59 25.69 3.73
C ALA A 94 10.12 25.76 3.92
N THR A 95 10.71 24.76 4.58
CA THR A 95 12.10 24.83 5.04
C THR A 95 13.03 23.79 4.40
N GLY A 96 12.46 22.76 3.76
CA GLY A 96 13.19 21.58 3.31
C GLY A 96 13.74 20.71 4.46
N LYS A 97 13.26 20.92 5.70
CA LYS A 97 13.78 20.27 6.92
C LYS A 97 12.64 19.88 7.86
N ILE A 98 12.89 18.87 8.67
CA ILE A 98 11.98 18.37 9.71
C ILE A 98 12.81 17.66 10.79
N TRP A 99 12.31 17.65 12.02
CA TRP A 99 12.96 16.98 13.15
C TRP A 99 12.57 15.52 13.23
N PHE A 100 13.55 14.66 13.50
CA PHE A 100 13.33 13.24 13.74
C PHE A 100 14.04 12.78 15.01
N MET A 101 13.36 11.92 15.75
CA MET A 101 14.02 11.00 16.67
C MET A 101 14.36 9.73 15.88
N VAL A 102 15.63 9.32 15.90
CA VAL A 102 16.06 8.09 15.23
C VAL A 102 15.42 6.89 15.95
N PRO A 103 14.60 6.07 15.27
CA PRO A 103 13.96 4.93 15.90
C PRO A 103 14.97 3.80 16.12
N LYS A 104 14.74 2.99 17.16
CA LYS A 104 15.36 1.67 17.24
C LYS A 104 14.74 0.73 16.20
N THR A 105 15.46 -0.32 15.81
CA THR A 105 15.02 -1.25 14.77
C THR A 105 14.64 -2.62 15.35
N ILE A 106 13.51 -3.17 14.89
CA ILE A 106 13.18 -4.60 15.02
C ILE A 106 13.48 -5.28 13.68
N LYS A 107 14.21 -6.40 13.72
CA LYS A 107 14.51 -7.22 12.54
C LYS A 107 13.55 -8.38 12.39
N PHE A 108 13.04 -8.60 11.19
CA PHE A 108 12.19 -9.73 10.82
C PHE A 108 12.86 -10.54 9.71
N ILE A 109 13.30 -11.75 10.03
CA ILE A 109 14.02 -12.64 9.13
C ILE A 109 13.06 -13.73 8.64
N TYR A 110 12.67 -13.67 7.36
CA TYR A 110 11.78 -14.65 6.73
C TYR A 110 12.58 -15.72 5.98
N SER A 111 12.41 -16.97 6.39
CA SER A 111 13.08 -18.14 5.82
C SER A 111 12.09 -19.20 5.34
N GLY A 112 12.59 -20.24 4.68
CA GLY A 112 11.77 -21.36 4.19
C GLY A 112 11.26 -21.14 2.76
N SER A 113 10.03 -21.57 2.51
CA SER A 113 9.38 -21.45 1.20
C SER A 113 7.96 -20.88 1.31
N LEU A 114 7.46 -20.30 0.23
CA LEU A 114 6.08 -19.81 0.15
C LEU A 114 5.20 -20.86 -0.52
N LYS A 115 4.03 -21.13 0.06
CA LYS A 115 2.98 -21.92 -0.60
C LYS A 115 2.39 -21.13 -1.78
N LYS A 116 1.70 -21.84 -2.67
CA LYS A 116 0.98 -21.22 -3.78
C LYS A 116 0.06 -20.11 -3.27
N TRP A 117 0.06 -18.97 -3.96
CA TRP A 117 -0.75 -17.77 -3.67
C TRP A 117 -0.38 -16.98 -2.43
N ILE A 118 0.60 -17.42 -1.63
CA ILE A 118 1.11 -16.61 -0.51
C ILE A 118 1.89 -15.44 -1.09
N THR A 119 1.52 -14.23 -0.69
CA THR A 119 2.13 -12.96 -1.13
C THR A 119 2.68 -12.17 0.07
N GLY A 120 3.26 -11.00 -0.19
CA GLY A 120 3.62 -10.05 0.87
C GLY A 120 2.48 -9.73 1.83
N LYS A 121 1.21 -9.79 1.39
CA LYS A 121 0.02 -9.54 2.25
C LYS A 121 -0.06 -10.55 3.38
N ASP A 122 0.07 -11.83 3.06
CA ASP A 122 -0.04 -12.91 4.04
C ASP A 122 1.12 -12.84 5.05
N LEU A 123 2.32 -12.54 4.57
CA LEU A 123 3.51 -12.40 5.42
C LEU A 123 3.37 -11.26 6.43
N ILE A 124 2.91 -10.09 5.98
CA ILE A 124 2.78 -8.93 6.88
C ILE A 124 1.58 -9.09 7.82
N LEU A 125 0.46 -9.66 7.37
CA LEU A 125 -0.68 -9.96 8.26
C LEU A 125 -0.28 -10.97 9.34
N TYR A 126 0.43 -12.04 8.97
CA TYR A 126 0.97 -13.00 9.94
C TYR A 126 1.87 -12.31 10.96
N THR A 127 2.74 -11.41 10.49
CA THR A 127 3.67 -10.66 11.34
C THR A 127 2.95 -9.72 12.30
N ILE A 128 1.95 -8.97 11.82
CA ILE A 128 1.12 -8.08 12.66
C ILE A 128 0.28 -8.90 13.65
N GLY A 129 -0.22 -10.07 13.25
CA GLY A 129 -0.89 -11.01 14.15
C GLY A 129 0.01 -11.51 15.28
N LEU A 130 1.30 -11.73 14.99
CA LEU A 130 2.30 -12.16 15.97
C LEU A 130 2.67 -11.06 16.98
N ILE A 131 2.81 -9.81 16.54
CA ILE A 131 3.35 -8.72 17.37
C ILE A 131 2.30 -7.73 17.87
N GLY A 132 1.08 -7.77 17.33
CA GLY A 132 0.00 -6.83 17.65
C GLY A 132 0.15 -5.46 16.98
N VAL A 133 -0.86 -4.61 17.16
CA VAL A 133 -0.91 -3.25 16.57
C VAL A 133 0.09 -2.26 17.20
N ASP A 134 0.66 -2.57 18.36
CA ASP A 134 1.68 -1.75 19.04
C ASP A 134 3.05 -2.45 19.12
N GLY A 135 3.20 -3.62 18.50
CA GLY A 135 4.41 -4.45 18.61
C GLY A 135 5.69 -3.75 18.12
N ALA A 136 5.56 -2.82 17.18
CA ALA A 136 6.64 -2.01 16.62
C ALA A 136 6.49 -0.51 16.96
N LEU A 137 5.70 -0.14 17.97
CA LEU A 137 5.46 1.25 18.34
C LEU A 137 6.80 2.02 18.54
N TYR A 138 6.94 3.15 17.82
CA TYR A 138 8.13 4.01 17.75
C TYR A 138 9.42 3.38 17.17
N LYS A 139 9.30 2.22 16.51
CA LYS A 139 10.45 1.48 15.97
C LYS A 139 10.39 1.39 14.45
N SER A 140 11.53 1.26 13.79
CA SER A 140 11.59 0.82 12.40
C SER A 140 11.48 -0.71 12.34
N MET A 141 10.90 -1.21 11.26
CA MET A 141 10.83 -2.65 10.96
C MET A 141 11.75 -2.95 9.78
N GLU A 142 12.83 -3.69 10.00
CA GLU A 142 13.73 -4.15 8.93
C GLU A 142 13.33 -5.57 8.52
N PHE A 143 13.03 -5.78 7.24
CA PHE A 143 12.62 -7.07 6.70
C PHE A 143 13.73 -7.68 5.86
N SER A 144 14.14 -8.92 6.18
CA SER A 144 15.22 -9.62 5.49
C SER A 144 14.98 -11.14 5.45
N GLY A 145 15.96 -11.88 4.94
CA GLY A 145 15.91 -13.34 4.86
C GLY A 145 15.73 -13.89 3.45
N SER A 146 15.84 -15.22 3.33
CA SER A 146 15.86 -15.92 2.04
C SER A 146 14.54 -15.92 1.28
N VAL A 147 13.43 -15.67 1.97
CA VAL A 147 12.12 -15.45 1.34
C VAL A 147 12.04 -14.02 0.80
N VAL A 148 12.46 -13.03 1.59
CA VAL A 148 12.45 -11.60 1.21
C VAL A 148 13.27 -11.32 -0.04
N SER A 149 14.44 -11.95 -0.17
CA SER A 149 15.31 -11.79 -1.36
C SER A 149 14.71 -12.31 -2.67
N LYS A 150 13.58 -13.03 -2.60
CA LYS A 150 12.84 -13.56 -3.76
C LYS A 150 11.49 -12.85 -3.97
N LEU A 151 11.07 -11.99 -3.05
CA LEU A 151 9.81 -11.26 -3.18
C LEU A 151 9.91 -10.23 -4.30
N SER A 152 8.83 -10.12 -5.07
CA SER A 152 8.62 -9.01 -6.00
C SER A 152 8.60 -7.67 -5.27
N MET A 153 8.82 -6.58 -6.01
CA MET A 153 8.63 -5.24 -5.47
C MET A 153 7.20 -5.00 -4.98
N ASP A 154 6.19 -5.53 -5.67
CA ASP A 154 4.78 -5.40 -5.29
C ASP A 154 4.51 -6.00 -3.89
N SER A 155 5.11 -7.17 -3.60
CA SER A 155 5.08 -7.78 -2.27
C SER A 155 5.86 -6.98 -1.23
N ARG A 156 7.02 -6.40 -1.57
CA ARG A 156 7.79 -5.54 -0.65
C ARG A 156 7.07 -4.24 -0.31
N PHE A 157 6.41 -3.64 -1.29
CA PHE A 157 5.54 -2.47 -1.09
C PHE A 157 4.39 -2.82 -0.16
N THR A 158 3.74 -3.98 -0.36
CA THR A 158 2.67 -4.47 0.53
C THR A 158 3.15 -4.56 1.98
N ILE A 159 4.32 -5.16 2.22
CA ILE A 159 4.88 -5.34 3.56
C ILE A 159 5.23 -3.99 4.20
N SER A 160 5.94 -3.12 3.47
CA SER A 160 6.36 -1.80 3.98
C SER A 160 5.17 -0.88 4.25
N ASN A 161 4.14 -0.94 3.40
CA ASN A 161 2.90 -0.19 3.56
C ASN A 161 2.26 -0.51 4.92
N MET A 162 2.15 -1.78 5.29
CA MET A 162 1.48 -2.16 6.53
C MET A 162 2.34 -2.08 7.80
N ALA A 163 3.59 -1.59 7.72
CA ALA A 163 4.43 -1.41 8.92
C ALA A 163 3.77 -0.51 9.98
N ILE A 164 3.05 0.53 9.54
CA ILE A 164 2.31 1.42 10.44
C ILE A 164 1.16 0.71 11.19
N GLU A 165 0.64 -0.40 10.66
CA GLU A 165 -0.44 -1.17 11.30
C GLU A 165 0.07 -2.05 12.46
N ALA A 166 1.39 -2.19 12.61
CA ALA A 166 2.06 -2.71 13.82
C ALA A 166 2.57 -1.59 14.75
N GLY A 167 2.23 -0.32 14.46
CA GLY A 167 2.75 0.85 15.18
C GLY A 167 4.15 1.27 14.72
N GLY A 168 4.71 0.59 13.71
CA GLY A 168 6.03 0.89 13.17
C GLY A 168 6.13 2.30 12.61
N LYS A 169 7.22 2.99 12.90
CA LYS A 169 7.49 4.32 12.33
C LYS A 169 7.63 4.25 10.82
N PHE A 170 8.27 3.18 10.34
CA PHE A 170 8.30 2.73 8.94
C PHE A 170 8.85 1.31 8.84
N GLY A 171 8.59 0.67 7.70
CA GLY A 171 9.19 -0.60 7.31
C GLY A 171 10.22 -0.41 6.22
N ILE A 172 11.34 -1.14 6.23
CA ILE A 172 12.43 -0.96 5.27
C ILE A 172 13.02 -2.29 4.79
N PHE A 173 13.43 -2.29 3.53
CA PHE A 173 14.14 -3.38 2.86
C PHE A 173 15.51 -2.86 2.39
N GLU A 174 16.52 -3.73 2.42
CA GLU A 174 17.77 -3.44 1.71
C GLU A 174 17.55 -3.46 0.19
N VAL A 175 18.35 -2.67 -0.52
CA VAL A 175 18.32 -2.64 -1.99
C VAL A 175 19.15 -3.79 -2.54
N ASP A 176 18.50 -4.64 -3.33
CA ASP A 176 19.09 -5.75 -4.06
C ASP A 176 18.77 -5.67 -5.57
N GLY A 177 19.16 -6.69 -6.32
CA GLY A 177 18.98 -6.73 -7.77
C GLY A 177 17.52 -6.65 -8.23
N ILE A 178 16.54 -7.06 -7.41
CA ILE A 178 15.11 -6.93 -7.74
C ILE A 178 14.69 -5.46 -7.63
N THR A 179 15.14 -4.78 -6.58
CA THR A 179 14.91 -3.33 -6.42
C THR A 179 15.61 -2.54 -7.53
N GLU A 180 16.86 -2.88 -7.87
CA GLU A 180 17.60 -2.23 -8.96
C GLU A 180 16.92 -2.45 -10.32
N GLU A 181 16.43 -3.66 -10.61
CA GLU A 181 15.67 -3.94 -11.84
C GLU A 181 14.41 -3.09 -11.93
N PHE A 182 13.67 -2.95 -10.81
CA PHE A 182 12.52 -2.06 -10.75
C PHE A 182 12.90 -0.59 -11.03
N LEU A 183 14.08 -0.15 -10.60
CA LEU A 183 14.52 1.24 -10.78
C LEU A 183 15.08 1.54 -12.18
N LYS A 184 15.52 0.54 -12.96
CA LYS A 184 16.18 0.74 -14.27
C LYS A 184 15.41 1.62 -15.25
N SER A 185 14.08 1.50 -15.31
CA SER A 185 13.24 2.31 -16.20
C SER A 185 12.69 3.59 -15.56
N ARG A 186 13.07 3.87 -14.30
CA ARG A 186 12.46 4.89 -13.44
C ARG A 186 13.47 5.89 -12.89
N SER A 187 14.76 5.60 -13.00
CA SER A 187 15.85 6.44 -12.52
C SER A 187 17.01 6.39 -13.50
N ASP A 188 17.81 7.45 -13.52
CA ASP A 188 19.11 7.51 -14.21
C ASP A 188 20.24 6.83 -13.40
N GLY A 189 19.91 6.24 -12.24
CA GLY A 189 20.86 5.60 -11.33
C GLY A 189 21.42 6.55 -10.26
N SER A 190 20.97 7.80 -10.19
CA SER A 190 21.44 8.79 -9.22
C SER A 190 20.78 8.63 -7.84
N TYR A 191 21.08 7.54 -7.15
CA TYR A 191 20.59 7.29 -5.78
C TYR A 191 21.66 6.66 -4.89
N LYS A 192 21.44 6.75 -3.58
CA LYS A 192 22.38 6.22 -2.59
C LYS A 192 21.80 4.98 -1.92
N ILE A 193 22.46 3.84 -2.12
CA ILE A 193 22.12 2.60 -1.42
C ILE A 193 22.76 2.63 -0.03
N PHE A 194 21.94 2.37 0.99
CA PHE A 194 22.40 2.08 2.35
C PHE A 194 22.14 0.59 2.64
N LYS A 195 23.03 -0.01 3.42
CA LYS A 195 22.93 -1.39 3.91
C LYS A 195 23.17 -1.38 5.41
N SER A 196 22.60 -2.36 6.10
CA SER A 196 22.86 -2.53 7.51
C SER A 196 24.28 -3.09 7.70
N ASP A 197 25.02 -2.55 8.66
CA ASP A 197 26.35 -3.05 8.99
C ASP A 197 26.26 -4.47 9.57
N PRO A 198 27.27 -5.34 9.38
CA PRO A 198 27.24 -6.71 9.91
C PRO A 198 27.08 -6.80 11.43
N ASP A 199 27.50 -5.77 12.16
CA ASP A 199 27.44 -5.63 13.62
C ASP A 199 26.33 -4.66 14.09
N ALA A 200 25.38 -4.30 13.20
CA ALA A 200 24.24 -3.47 13.57
C ALA A 200 23.43 -4.10 14.72
N GLU A 201 23.17 -3.29 15.76
CA GLU A 201 22.36 -3.71 16.90
C GLU A 201 20.86 -3.55 16.61
N TYR A 202 20.11 -4.60 16.93
CA TYR A 202 18.65 -4.63 16.81
C TYR A 202 18.03 -4.75 18.20
N GLU A 203 16.96 -3.99 18.46
CA GLU A 203 16.27 -4.10 19.75
C GLU A 203 15.63 -5.49 19.91
N LYS A 204 15.18 -6.07 18.80
CA LYS A 204 14.64 -7.42 18.77
C LYS A 204 14.77 -8.03 17.37
N THR A 205 14.92 -9.34 17.32
CA THR A 205 14.93 -10.13 16.08
C THR A 205 13.87 -11.21 16.13
N TYR A 206 13.06 -11.31 15.09
CA TYR A 206 12.08 -12.37 14.86
C TYR A 206 12.54 -13.24 13.70
N ASN A 207 12.59 -14.56 13.92
CA ASN A 207 12.84 -15.54 12.87
C ASN A 207 11.51 -16.21 12.51
N ILE A 208 11.09 -16.10 11.25
CA ILE A 208 9.78 -16.55 10.76
C ILE A 208 10.00 -17.58 9.66
N ASP A 209 9.67 -18.84 9.93
CA ASP A 209 9.59 -19.88 8.90
C ASP A 209 8.26 -19.76 8.14
N CYS A 210 8.36 -19.39 6.87
CA CYS A 210 7.21 -19.15 6.02
C CYS A 210 6.59 -20.44 5.46
N SER A 211 7.26 -21.58 5.62
CA SER A 211 6.85 -22.86 5.01
C SER A 211 5.47 -23.32 5.49
N ASN A 212 5.05 -22.88 6.68
CA ASN A 212 3.77 -23.21 7.27
C ASN A 212 2.73 -22.09 7.22
N ILE A 213 3.10 -20.89 6.75
CA ILE A 213 2.15 -19.78 6.62
C ILE A 213 1.09 -20.16 5.58
N GLU A 214 -0.17 -19.97 5.96
CA GLU A 214 -1.33 -20.15 5.09
C GLU A 214 -1.89 -18.79 4.67
N LEU A 215 -2.86 -18.78 3.75
CA LEU A 215 -3.53 -17.54 3.34
C LEU A 215 -4.11 -16.85 4.57
N GLN A 216 -3.80 -15.56 4.75
CA GLN A 216 -4.20 -14.79 5.92
C GLN A 216 -5.34 -13.83 5.59
N VAL A 217 -6.26 -13.67 6.54
CA VAL A 217 -7.29 -12.63 6.54
C VAL A 217 -7.28 -11.95 7.90
N ALA A 218 -7.24 -10.62 7.92
CA ALA A 218 -7.46 -9.84 9.14
C ALA A 218 -8.96 -9.72 9.40
N ALA A 219 -9.47 -10.51 10.34
CA ALA A 219 -10.87 -10.42 10.77
C ALA A 219 -11.11 -9.10 11.53
N PRO A 220 -12.34 -8.56 11.52
CA PRO A 220 -12.61 -7.30 12.19
C PRO A 220 -12.29 -7.35 13.71
N HIS A 221 -11.95 -6.24 14.36
CA HIS A 221 -11.84 -4.87 13.83
C HIS A 221 -10.41 -4.31 13.89
N LEU A 222 -9.39 -5.18 13.89
CA LEU A 222 -7.98 -4.78 13.92
C LEU A 222 -7.16 -5.61 12.92
N PRO A 223 -6.14 -5.01 12.25
CA PRO A 223 -5.23 -5.76 11.39
C PRO A 223 -4.53 -6.92 12.10
N SER A 224 -4.30 -6.81 13.41
CA SER A 224 -3.69 -7.86 14.24
C SER A 224 -4.59 -9.06 14.52
N ASN A 225 -5.88 -9.01 14.21
CA ASN A 225 -6.76 -10.20 14.27
C ASN A 225 -6.61 -11.02 12.97
N ALA A 226 -5.35 -11.29 12.58
CA ALA A 226 -5.00 -12.11 11.43
C ALA A 226 -5.26 -13.59 11.74
N ARG A 227 -5.93 -14.27 10.81
CA ARG A 227 -6.33 -15.67 10.92
C ARG A 227 -6.10 -16.37 9.59
N ASN A 228 -5.98 -17.70 9.62
CA ASN A 228 -5.96 -18.47 8.38
C ASN A 228 -7.33 -18.37 7.69
N ALA A 229 -7.33 -18.08 6.39
CA ALA A 229 -8.53 -17.92 5.60
C ALA A 229 -9.42 -19.18 5.65
N LYS A 230 -8.82 -20.37 5.72
CA LYS A 230 -9.53 -21.65 5.79
C LYS A 230 -10.40 -21.80 7.05
N ASP A 231 -10.08 -21.09 8.13
CA ASP A 231 -10.79 -21.15 9.40
C ASP A 231 -12.02 -20.20 9.41
N LEU A 232 -12.14 -19.33 8.41
CA LEU A 232 -13.21 -18.33 8.26
C LEU A 232 -14.30 -18.85 7.32
N THR A 233 -15.12 -19.78 7.81
CA THR A 233 -16.21 -20.40 7.04
C THR A 233 -17.59 -19.94 7.55
N GLY A 234 -18.62 -20.04 6.70
CA GLY A 234 -20.00 -19.70 7.07
C GLY A 234 -20.27 -18.20 7.24
N ILE A 235 -19.40 -17.34 6.72
CA ILE A 235 -19.55 -15.89 6.76
C ILE A 235 -20.07 -15.41 5.40
N SER A 236 -21.24 -14.78 5.39
CA SER A 236 -21.74 -14.08 4.19
C SER A 236 -21.03 -12.75 4.02
N ILE A 237 -20.78 -12.38 2.77
CA ILE A 237 -20.17 -11.09 2.39
C ILE A 237 -21.03 -10.45 1.31
N ASP A 238 -21.05 -9.13 1.29
CA ASP A 238 -21.87 -8.32 0.39
C ASP A 238 -21.00 -7.60 -0.66
N GLN A 239 -19.71 -7.43 -0.35
CA GLN A 239 -18.77 -6.73 -1.20
C GLN A 239 -17.36 -7.32 -1.18
N VAL A 240 -16.68 -7.26 -2.31
CA VAL A 240 -15.24 -7.52 -2.45
C VAL A 240 -14.58 -6.30 -3.08
N VAL A 241 -13.46 -5.84 -2.52
CA VAL A 241 -12.64 -4.77 -3.11
C VAL A 241 -11.23 -5.27 -3.37
N ILE A 242 -10.83 -5.29 -4.64
CA ILE A 242 -9.48 -5.65 -5.09
C ILE A 242 -8.83 -4.42 -5.68
N GLY A 243 -7.92 -3.81 -4.92
CA GLY A 243 -7.25 -2.58 -5.32
C GLY A 243 -7.11 -1.60 -4.16
N SER A 244 -5.88 -1.19 -3.87
CA SER A 244 -5.56 -0.19 -2.84
C SER A 244 -4.10 0.29 -3.02
N CYS A 245 -3.64 1.21 -2.16
CA CYS A 245 -2.20 1.53 -2.06
C CYS A 245 -1.36 0.31 -1.68
N THR A 246 -1.95 -0.66 -0.98
CA THR A 246 -1.30 -1.89 -0.55
C THR A 246 -1.26 -2.91 -1.68
N ASN A 247 -2.39 -3.18 -2.34
CA ASN A 247 -2.56 -4.25 -3.32
C ASN A 247 -3.51 -3.84 -4.46
N GLY A 248 -2.99 -3.06 -5.39
CA GLY A 248 -3.65 -2.69 -6.65
C GLY A 248 -2.67 -2.60 -7.82
N ARG A 249 -1.51 -3.26 -7.69
CA ARG A 249 -0.44 -3.27 -8.69
C ARG A 249 -0.64 -4.38 -9.71
N MET A 250 0.26 -4.46 -10.70
CA MET A 250 0.12 -5.41 -11.80
C MET A 250 0.10 -6.87 -11.33
N GLU A 251 0.91 -7.23 -10.32
CA GLU A 251 0.87 -8.57 -9.74
C GLU A 251 -0.49 -8.93 -9.14
N ASP A 252 -1.09 -7.99 -8.38
CA ASP A 252 -2.37 -8.19 -7.73
C ASP A 252 -3.49 -8.40 -8.75
N LEU A 253 -3.53 -7.56 -9.80
CA LEU A 253 -4.51 -7.66 -10.88
C LEU A 253 -4.33 -8.95 -11.69
N ARG A 254 -3.08 -9.34 -11.98
CA ARG A 254 -2.81 -10.62 -12.66
C ARG A 254 -3.38 -11.79 -11.85
N ILE A 255 -3.06 -11.89 -10.56
CA ILE A 255 -3.54 -12.98 -9.69
C ILE A 255 -5.07 -13.00 -9.65
N ALA A 256 -5.71 -11.85 -9.44
CA ALA A 256 -7.17 -11.75 -9.44
C ALA A 256 -7.77 -12.20 -10.78
N SER A 257 -7.17 -11.81 -11.90
CA SER A 257 -7.64 -12.20 -13.23
C SER A 257 -7.49 -13.70 -13.48
N GLU A 258 -6.41 -14.33 -13.01
CA GLU A 258 -6.20 -15.78 -13.13
C GLU A 258 -7.25 -16.58 -12.36
N ILE A 259 -7.69 -16.06 -11.21
CA ILE A 259 -8.74 -16.68 -10.40
C ILE A 259 -10.11 -16.49 -11.05
N LEU A 260 -10.40 -15.31 -11.59
CA LEU A 260 -11.71 -14.94 -12.14
C LEU A 260 -11.92 -15.40 -13.60
N ASN A 261 -10.86 -15.70 -14.34
CA ASN A 261 -10.97 -16.06 -15.76
C ASN A 261 -11.89 -17.28 -15.97
N GLY A 262 -12.92 -17.10 -16.81
CA GLY A 262 -13.93 -18.11 -17.08
C GLY A 262 -14.91 -18.37 -15.93
N ARG A 263 -14.94 -17.50 -14.91
CA ARG A 263 -15.87 -17.55 -13.77
C ARG A 263 -16.69 -16.27 -13.70
N GLU A 264 -17.83 -16.37 -13.04
CA GLU A 264 -18.71 -15.24 -12.74
C GLU A 264 -18.76 -15.03 -11.23
N VAL A 265 -18.76 -13.77 -10.79
CA VAL A 265 -18.99 -13.43 -9.38
C VAL A 265 -20.44 -13.73 -9.00
N ASP A 266 -20.69 -14.07 -7.74
CA ASP A 266 -22.06 -14.23 -7.25
C ASP A 266 -22.82 -12.91 -7.43
N GLY A 267 -24.02 -12.95 -8.03
CA GLY A 267 -24.82 -11.76 -8.33
C GLY A 267 -25.26 -10.95 -7.11
N ASN A 268 -25.14 -11.52 -5.90
CA ASN A 268 -25.41 -10.81 -4.64
C ASN A 268 -24.17 -10.07 -4.08
N ILE A 269 -22.99 -10.28 -4.66
CA ILE A 269 -21.72 -9.73 -4.17
C ILE A 269 -21.21 -8.67 -5.13
N ARG A 270 -21.10 -7.43 -4.65
CA ARG A 270 -20.48 -6.34 -5.41
C ARG A 270 -18.97 -6.53 -5.42
N THR A 271 -18.40 -6.85 -6.58
CA THR A 271 -16.93 -6.99 -6.70
C THR A 271 -16.36 -5.77 -7.43
N ILE A 272 -15.50 -5.02 -6.76
CA ILE A 272 -14.94 -3.76 -7.24
C ILE A 272 -13.44 -3.92 -7.46
N ILE A 273 -12.96 -3.64 -8.66
CA ILE A 273 -11.54 -3.66 -9.04
C ILE A 273 -11.03 -2.23 -9.17
N ILE A 274 -9.92 -1.92 -8.51
CA ILE A 274 -9.34 -0.57 -8.48
C ILE A 274 -7.84 -0.65 -8.78
N PRO A 275 -7.44 -0.52 -10.07
CA PRO A 275 -6.02 -0.40 -10.44
C PRO A 275 -5.37 0.80 -9.74
N ALA A 276 -4.16 0.63 -9.21
CA ALA A 276 -3.56 1.65 -8.34
C ALA A 276 -3.11 2.91 -9.11
N THR A 277 -2.76 2.81 -10.39
CA THR A 277 -2.38 3.95 -11.23
C THR A 277 -2.97 3.83 -12.63
N GLN A 278 -2.95 4.94 -13.40
CA GLN A 278 -3.44 4.95 -14.78
C GLN A 278 -2.60 4.05 -15.69
N ASN A 279 -1.28 4.00 -15.45
CA ASN A 279 -0.39 3.15 -16.21
C ASN A 279 -0.65 1.66 -15.92
N ILE A 280 -0.82 1.29 -14.64
CA ILE A 280 -1.25 -0.06 -14.25
C ILE A 280 -2.60 -0.41 -14.89
N TYR A 281 -3.58 0.50 -14.86
CA TYR A 281 -4.86 0.29 -15.54
C TYR A 281 -4.65 -0.01 -17.03
N LEU A 282 -3.94 0.87 -17.73
CA LEU A 282 -3.72 0.75 -19.18
C LEU A 282 -2.98 -0.55 -19.55
N GLU A 283 -1.98 -0.93 -18.77
CA GLU A 283 -1.26 -2.19 -18.99
C GLU A 283 -2.16 -3.40 -18.71
N ALA A 284 -2.96 -3.38 -17.64
CA ALA A 284 -3.93 -4.43 -17.34
C ALA A 284 -4.99 -4.56 -18.45
N LEU A 285 -5.41 -3.44 -19.04
CA LEU A 285 -6.30 -3.42 -20.20
C LEU A 285 -5.64 -4.08 -21.42
N LYS A 286 -4.40 -3.71 -21.74
CA LYS A 286 -3.64 -4.31 -22.86
C LYS A 286 -3.39 -5.82 -22.69
N LYS A 287 -3.28 -6.29 -21.44
CA LYS A 287 -3.12 -7.71 -21.10
C LYS A 287 -4.46 -8.48 -21.04
N GLY A 288 -5.60 -7.82 -21.21
CA GLY A 288 -6.93 -8.42 -21.15
C GLY A 288 -7.48 -8.65 -19.75
N TYR A 289 -6.79 -8.23 -18.68
CA TYR A 289 -7.26 -8.43 -17.30
C TYR A 289 -8.54 -7.64 -17.02
N ILE A 290 -8.63 -6.42 -17.54
CA ILE A 290 -9.83 -5.58 -17.40
C ILE A 290 -11.05 -6.24 -18.06
N GLU A 291 -10.87 -6.82 -19.25
CA GLU A 291 -11.93 -7.55 -19.95
C GLU A 291 -12.38 -8.77 -19.14
N ILE A 292 -11.44 -9.55 -18.59
CA ILE A 292 -11.76 -10.68 -17.70
C ILE A 292 -12.61 -10.21 -16.52
N PHE A 293 -12.23 -9.13 -15.83
CA PHE A 293 -12.99 -8.63 -14.69
C PHE A 293 -14.42 -8.22 -15.05
N ILE A 294 -14.59 -7.51 -16.17
CA ILE A 294 -15.92 -7.09 -16.65
C ILE A 294 -16.76 -8.31 -17.02
N ASN A 295 -16.19 -9.27 -17.77
CA ASN A 295 -16.88 -10.50 -18.16
C ASN A 295 -17.25 -11.37 -16.95
N SER A 296 -16.48 -11.31 -15.86
CA SER A 296 -16.81 -11.95 -14.60
C SER A 296 -17.85 -11.21 -13.76
N GLY A 297 -18.36 -10.06 -14.20
CA GLY A 297 -19.36 -9.27 -13.48
C GLY A 297 -18.81 -8.28 -12.46
N CYS A 298 -17.51 -7.97 -12.50
CA CYS A 298 -16.90 -6.99 -11.61
C CYS A 298 -17.09 -5.55 -12.12
N ALA A 299 -17.20 -4.59 -11.21
CA ALA A 299 -17.10 -3.17 -11.51
C ALA A 299 -15.63 -2.73 -11.50
N VAL A 300 -15.15 -2.11 -12.58
CA VAL A 300 -13.76 -1.60 -12.67
C VAL A 300 -13.76 -0.08 -12.54
N SER A 301 -13.02 0.43 -11.56
CA SER A 301 -12.89 1.86 -11.29
C SER A 301 -11.65 2.47 -11.93
N THR A 302 -11.72 3.77 -12.23
CA THR A 302 -10.50 4.60 -12.34
C THR A 302 -9.67 4.51 -11.03
N PRO A 303 -8.34 4.66 -11.09
CA PRO A 303 -7.50 4.73 -9.91
C PRO A 303 -8.01 5.74 -8.88
N THR A 304 -8.13 5.29 -7.63
CA THR A 304 -8.51 6.07 -6.45
C THR A 304 -8.22 5.24 -5.19
N CYS A 305 -8.06 5.87 -4.03
CA CYS A 305 -7.84 5.14 -2.77
C CYS A 305 -9.14 4.49 -2.21
N GLY A 306 -10.31 4.81 -2.78
CA GLY A 306 -11.61 4.34 -2.28
C GLY A 306 -11.70 2.80 -2.12
N PRO A 307 -12.45 2.27 -1.14
CA PRO A 307 -13.21 2.96 -0.09
C PRO A 307 -12.41 3.25 1.18
N CYS A 308 -11.17 3.71 1.04
CA CYS A 308 -10.41 4.25 2.17
C CYS A 308 -11.18 5.41 2.85
N LEU A 309 -11.14 5.44 4.19
CA LEU A 309 -11.83 6.42 5.04
C LEU A 309 -13.37 6.41 4.91
N GLY A 310 -13.96 5.36 4.32
CA GLY A 310 -15.41 5.20 4.17
C GLY A 310 -16.05 6.31 3.34
N GLY A 311 -15.26 6.98 2.49
CA GLY A 311 -15.71 8.21 1.84
C GLY A 311 -16.19 8.03 0.42
N HIS A 312 -15.64 7.10 -0.37
CA HIS A 312 -15.83 7.08 -1.84
C HIS A 312 -15.61 5.69 -2.44
N MET A 313 -16.31 5.34 -3.52
CA MET A 313 -16.12 4.09 -4.29
C MET A 313 -16.24 2.79 -3.47
N GLY A 314 -17.46 2.33 -3.23
CA GLY A 314 -17.73 1.07 -2.51
C GLY A 314 -17.90 1.24 -1.00
N VAL A 315 -18.55 2.31 -0.56
CA VAL A 315 -18.85 2.54 0.85
C VAL A 315 -19.89 1.53 1.35
N LEU A 316 -19.66 0.94 2.52
CA LEU A 316 -20.57 -0.05 3.11
C LEU A 316 -21.77 0.60 3.81
N ALA A 317 -22.95 0.01 3.62
CA ALA A 317 -24.17 0.32 4.35
C ALA A 317 -24.22 -0.41 5.70
N GLU A 318 -25.27 -0.15 6.49
CA GLU A 318 -25.48 -0.80 7.79
C GLU A 318 -25.61 -2.33 7.63
N GLY A 319 -24.79 -3.08 8.38
CA GLY A 319 -24.82 -4.54 8.42
C GLY A 319 -24.12 -5.27 7.27
N GLU A 320 -23.60 -4.53 6.28
CA GLU A 320 -22.85 -5.12 5.16
C GLU A 320 -21.43 -5.53 5.58
N ARG A 321 -20.92 -6.59 4.97
CA ARG A 321 -19.57 -7.13 5.19
C ARG A 321 -18.77 -7.12 3.90
N ALA A 322 -17.49 -6.77 4.00
CA ALA A 322 -16.58 -6.80 2.87
C ALA A 322 -15.31 -7.59 3.14
N VAL A 323 -14.79 -8.20 2.06
CA VAL A 323 -13.40 -8.63 1.97
C VAL A 323 -12.65 -7.62 1.10
N SER A 324 -11.50 -7.15 1.55
CA SER A 324 -10.77 -6.10 0.83
C SER A 324 -9.27 -6.33 0.87
N THR A 325 -8.58 -5.97 -0.21
CA THR A 325 -7.12 -5.93 -0.28
C THR A 325 -6.53 -4.62 0.27
N THR A 326 -7.30 -3.86 1.04
CA THR A 326 -6.82 -2.69 1.80
C THR A 326 -6.01 -3.11 3.05
N ASN A 327 -5.57 -2.13 3.83
CA ASN A 327 -4.68 -2.30 4.99
C ASN A 327 -5.37 -2.10 6.35
N ARG A 328 -6.63 -1.65 6.39
CA ARG A 328 -7.34 -1.33 7.64
C ARG A 328 -8.76 -1.88 7.66
N ASN A 329 -9.17 -2.36 8.83
CA ASN A 329 -10.49 -2.96 9.06
C ASN A 329 -11.16 -2.48 10.37
N PHE A 330 -10.80 -1.27 10.85
CA PHE A 330 -11.45 -0.65 12.01
C PHE A 330 -12.96 -0.45 11.79
N VAL A 331 -13.73 -0.39 12.87
CA VAL A 331 -15.17 -0.07 12.83
C VAL A 331 -15.39 1.24 12.06
N GLY A 332 -16.29 1.23 11.07
CA GLY A 332 -16.59 2.39 10.23
C GLY A 332 -15.49 2.77 9.22
N ARG A 333 -14.44 1.95 9.06
CA ARG A 333 -13.32 2.28 8.15
C ARG A 333 -13.72 2.36 6.68
N MET A 334 -14.69 1.54 6.27
CA MET A 334 -15.15 1.42 4.88
C MET A 334 -16.57 2.00 4.68
N GLY A 335 -17.16 2.59 5.71
CA GLY A 335 -18.51 3.15 5.63
C GLY A 335 -19.22 3.17 6.97
N HIS A 336 -20.43 2.63 7.01
CA HIS A 336 -21.24 2.63 8.21
C HIS A 336 -20.54 1.93 9.41
N PRO A 337 -20.64 2.46 10.65
CA PRO A 337 -19.98 1.88 11.82
C PRO A 337 -20.70 0.65 12.41
N LYS A 338 -21.83 0.24 11.84
CA LYS A 338 -22.59 -0.96 12.22
C LYS A 338 -22.77 -1.85 11.02
#